data_AF-A0A7J4J2Z8-F1
#
_entry.id   AF-A0A7J4J2Z8-F1
#
_cell.length_a   1.000
_cell.length_b   1.000
_cell.length_c   1.000
_cell.angle_alpha   90.00
_cell.angle_beta   90.00
_cell.angle_gamma   90.00
#
_symmetry.space_group_name_H-M   'P 1'
#
loop_
_entity.id
_entity.type
_entity.pdbx_description
1 polymer ?
#
loop_
_entity_poly.entity_id
_entity_poly.type
_entity_poly.pdbx_seq_one_letter_code
_entity_poly.pdbx_strand_id
1 'polypeptide(L)'
;MKNDILLELYNYCYQKYNKTEMTQFINSLEDEFPYHIEGMDTNNFIRSFMDWFVLEKIIPKTGKRLTESYVEDHPELDEETKQKILSIKNIIVSEFVVIAKNGLNLKLKDSKNGNYYPVVQISNNPQIQANTMILGRIFPWGNIYRFAGVMALAHTPMILDPDIMMHHYEKKEIGRAESFILSPSTKLTAVLNKYPFQWVDGICSILSIGTGGRKNDKARDIAEKIVTDLPAIINKLPDKSKEALKFILQNGGSVKYSLLKDYDDEISWWWNNHPPKSTIGSLRLHGLVVVGKMPRGTKLYKTALIPRELQEKIMAIINHD
;
A
#
# COMPACT_ATOMS: atom_id res chain seq x y z
N MET A 1 13.07 -9.57 3.07
CA MET A 1 13.15 -8.82 4.34
C MET A 1 14.62 -8.57 4.63
N LYS A 2 15.17 -7.50 4.07
CA LYS A 2 16.51 -7.03 4.42
C LYS A 2 16.32 -5.79 5.30
N ASN A 3 16.84 -5.89 6.52
CA ASN A 3 16.99 -4.87 7.55
C ASN A 3 15.70 -4.31 8.17
N ASP A 4 15.32 -4.88 9.31
CA ASP A 4 14.40 -4.23 10.24
C ASP A 4 15.18 -3.18 11.02
N ILE A 5 15.03 -1.91 10.67
CA ILE A 5 15.72 -0.79 11.31
C ILE A 5 15.56 -0.79 12.83
N LEU A 6 14.41 -1.24 13.35
CA LEU A 6 14.21 -1.34 14.80
C LEU A 6 15.21 -2.31 15.42
N LEU A 7 15.45 -3.45 14.78
CA LEU A 7 16.45 -4.42 15.23
C LEU A 7 17.87 -3.84 15.17
N GLU A 8 18.18 -3.05 14.13
CA GLU A 8 19.48 -2.36 14.03
C GLU A 8 19.66 -1.32 15.13
N LEU A 9 18.65 -0.49 15.39
CA LEU A 9 18.66 0.50 16.46
C LEU A 9 18.76 -0.17 17.84
N TYR A 10 18.10 -1.31 18.04
CA TYR A 10 18.25 -2.10 19.26
C TYR A 10 19.66 -2.64 19.43
N ASN A 11 20.23 -3.24 18.39
CA ASN A 11 21.59 -3.75 18.43
C ASN A 11 22.59 -2.63 18.72
N TYR A 12 22.42 -1.48 18.07
CA TYR A 12 23.23 -0.28 18.33
C TYR A 12 23.07 0.20 19.78
N CYS A 13 21.85 0.22 20.32
CA CYS A 13 21.60 0.53 21.74
C CYS A 13 22.40 -0.38 22.67
N TYR A 14 22.34 -1.70 22.43
CA TYR A 14 23.04 -2.70 23.25
C TYR A 14 24.58 -2.68 23.08
N GLN A 15 25.08 -2.25 21.93
CA GLN A 15 26.51 -2.06 21.72
C GLN A 15 27.03 -0.78 22.38
N LYS A 16 26.23 0.30 22.33
CA LYS A 16 26.60 1.60 22.88
C LYS A 16 26.50 1.65 24.40
N TYR A 17 25.54 0.93 24.98
CA TYR A 17 25.32 0.88 26.42
C TYR A 17 25.45 -0.55 26.94
N ASN A 18 26.30 -0.74 27.94
CA ASN A 18 26.46 -2.06 28.54
C ASN A 18 25.20 -2.47 29.35
N LYS A 19 25.12 -3.75 29.73
CA LYS A 19 23.96 -4.28 30.46
C LYS A 19 23.66 -3.53 31.76
N THR A 20 24.69 -3.10 32.50
CA THR A 20 24.54 -2.37 33.76
C THR A 20 23.97 -0.97 33.53
N GLU A 21 24.44 -0.26 32.50
CA GLU A 21 23.91 1.04 32.10
C GLU A 21 22.44 0.93 31.67
N MET A 22 22.08 -0.11 30.90
CA MET A 22 20.70 -0.35 30.49
C MET A 22 19.78 -0.60 31.69
N THR A 23 20.22 -1.38 32.69
CA THR A 23 19.45 -1.57 33.93
C THR A 23 19.30 -0.26 34.70
N GLN A 24 20.33 0.58 34.75
CA GLN A 24 20.25 1.89 35.38
C GLN A 24 19.26 2.81 34.64
N PHE A 25 19.24 2.79 33.30
CA PHE A 25 18.26 3.55 32.53
C PHE A 25 16.83 3.09 32.80
N ILE A 26 16.58 1.77 32.84
CA ILE A 26 15.26 1.25 33.17
C ILE A 26 14.82 1.77 34.54
N ASN A 27 15.63 1.57 35.59
CA ASN A 27 15.27 1.95 36.95
C ASN A 27 15.12 3.47 37.15
N SER A 28 15.86 4.28 36.39
CA SER A 28 15.83 5.75 36.55
C SER A 28 14.77 6.44 35.68
N LEU A 29 14.36 5.80 34.59
CA LEU A 29 13.43 6.37 33.61
C LEU A 29 12.07 5.67 33.60
N GLU A 30 11.87 4.66 34.45
CA GLU A 30 10.60 3.95 34.59
C GLU A 30 9.45 4.89 34.92
N ASP A 31 9.65 5.81 35.87
CA ASP A 31 8.63 6.80 36.24
C ASP A 31 8.32 7.82 35.12
N GLU A 32 9.23 8.00 34.17
CA GLU A 32 9.03 8.87 33.02
C GLU A 32 8.33 8.17 31.85
N PHE A 33 8.17 6.85 31.90
CA PHE A 33 7.61 6.07 30.81
C PHE A 33 6.09 6.27 30.73
N PRO A 34 5.56 6.95 29.70
CA PRO A 34 4.16 7.41 29.70
C PRO A 34 3.15 6.33 29.29
N TYR A 35 3.62 5.13 28.93
CA TYR A 35 2.80 4.08 28.32
C TYR A 35 2.59 2.88 29.25
N HIS A 36 2.49 3.13 30.55
CA HIS A 36 2.17 2.11 31.52
C HIS A 36 0.71 1.66 31.32
N ILE A 37 0.50 0.39 30.97
CA ILE A 37 -0.84 -0.21 30.85
C ILE A 37 -1.05 -1.14 32.04
N GLU A 38 -2.17 -0.96 32.74
CA GLU A 38 -2.55 -1.84 33.84
C GLU A 38 -2.65 -3.31 33.38
N GLY A 39 -2.01 -4.22 34.10
CA GLY A 39 -1.98 -5.65 33.74
C GLY A 39 -0.99 -6.02 32.63
N MET A 40 -0.13 -5.10 32.17
CA MET A 40 0.96 -5.42 31.25
C MET A 40 1.99 -6.33 31.93
N ASP A 41 2.32 -7.47 31.31
CA ASP A 41 3.37 -8.35 31.83
C ASP A 41 4.77 -7.72 31.65
N THR A 42 5.74 -8.19 32.43
CA THR A 42 7.10 -7.66 32.45
C THR A 42 7.78 -7.69 31.08
N ASN A 43 7.52 -8.70 30.23
CA ASN A 43 8.15 -8.77 28.91
C ASN A 43 7.58 -7.70 27.97
N ASN A 44 6.26 -7.53 27.99
CA ASN A 44 5.57 -6.49 27.24
C ASN A 44 5.94 -5.08 27.72
N PHE A 45 6.16 -4.91 29.03
CA PHE A 45 6.67 -3.68 29.61
C PHE A 45 8.07 -3.36 29.09
N ILE A 46 9.03 -4.30 29.26
CA ILE A 46 10.42 -4.11 28.80
C ILE A 46 10.45 -3.80 27.30
N ARG A 47 9.65 -4.51 26.49
CA ARG A 47 9.57 -4.24 25.05
C ARG A 47 9.07 -2.83 24.76
N SER A 48 7.98 -2.42 25.37
CA SER A 48 7.37 -1.09 25.14
C SER A 48 8.26 0.05 25.64
N PHE A 49 8.93 -0.18 26.77
CA PHE A 49 9.95 0.71 27.33
C PHE A 49 11.13 0.84 26.38
N MET A 50 11.66 -0.27 25.85
CA MET A 50 12.77 -0.24 24.90
C MET A 50 12.39 0.49 23.61
N ASP A 51 11.18 0.27 23.07
CA ASP A 51 10.69 1.03 21.93
C ASP A 51 10.63 2.54 22.24
N TRP A 52 10.10 2.94 23.40
CA TRP A 52 10.09 4.35 23.81
C TRP A 52 11.49 4.93 24.00
N PHE A 53 12.38 4.19 24.67
CA PHE A 53 13.74 4.62 24.95
C PHE A 53 14.53 4.86 23.66
N VAL A 54 14.42 3.94 22.71
CA VAL A 54 15.14 4.00 21.42
C VAL A 54 14.57 5.08 20.50
N LEU A 55 13.25 5.24 20.44
CA LEU A 55 12.61 6.06 19.41
C LEU A 55 12.25 7.48 19.87
N GLU A 56 11.98 7.67 21.17
CA GLU A 56 11.39 8.90 21.71
C GLU A 56 12.27 9.60 22.74
N LYS A 57 12.91 8.84 23.63
CA LYS A 57 13.64 9.42 24.77
C LYS A 57 14.91 10.15 24.33
N ILE A 58 15.05 11.37 24.83
CA ILE A 58 16.32 12.12 24.78
C ILE A 58 17.19 11.61 25.92
N ILE A 59 18.38 11.10 25.59
CA ILE A 59 19.29 10.50 26.55
C ILE A 59 19.99 11.63 27.32
N PRO A 60 19.87 11.72 28.66
CA PRO A 60 20.39 12.86 29.42
C PRO A 60 21.90 13.12 29.21
N LYS A 61 22.68 12.04 29.05
CA LYS A 61 24.15 12.12 28.86
C LYS A 61 24.56 12.77 27.55
N THR A 62 23.80 12.54 26.47
CA THR A 62 24.13 13.04 25.13
C THR A 62 23.30 14.25 24.72
N GLY A 63 22.14 14.45 25.34
CA GLY A 63 21.15 15.44 24.93
C GLY A 63 20.50 15.12 23.58
N LYS A 64 20.70 13.91 23.05
CA LYS A 64 20.22 13.46 21.74
C LYS A 64 19.36 12.21 21.86
N ARG A 65 18.53 11.97 20.85
CA ARG A 65 17.84 10.68 20.68
C ARG A 65 18.82 9.63 20.17
N LEU A 66 18.47 8.36 20.36
CA LEU A 66 19.31 7.27 19.86
C LEU A 66 19.37 7.27 18.32
N THR A 67 18.27 7.61 17.65
CA THR A 67 18.20 7.73 16.19
C THR A 67 19.14 8.80 15.63
N GLU A 68 19.28 9.93 16.31
CA GLU A 68 20.22 11.00 15.95
C GLU A 68 21.67 10.53 16.13
N SER A 69 21.95 9.91 17.28
CA SER A 69 23.28 9.34 17.57
C SER A 69 23.66 8.25 16.55
N TYR A 70 22.69 7.42 16.15
CA TYR A 70 22.89 6.38 15.16
C TYR A 70 23.27 6.96 13.79
N VAL A 71 22.58 8.00 13.32
CA VAL A 71 22.88 8.67 12.05
C VAL A 71 24.25 9.34 12.06
N GLU A 72 24.66 9.93 13.20
CA GLU A 72 25.99 10.53 13.35
C GLU A 72 27.13 9.49 13.32
N ASP A 73 26.91 8.35 13.97
CA ASP A 73 27.91 7.28 14.06
C ASP A 73 28.00 6.42 12.77
N HIS A 74 27.08 6.60 11.81
CA HIS A 74 27.00 5.84 10.54
C HIS A 74 26.98 6.80 9.32
N PRO A 75 28.10 7.50 9.03
CA PRO A 75 28.18 8.46 7.92
C PRO A 75 27.97 7.81 6.55
N GLU A 76 28.20 6.50 6.42
CA GLU A 76 28.05 5.71 5.20
C GLU A 76 26.60 5.51 4.74
N LEU A 77 25.61 5.79 5.61
CA LEU A 77 24.20 5.73 5.22
C LEU A 77 23.89 6.77 4.14
N ASP A 78 23.08 6.38 3.17
CA ASP A 78 22.57 7.30 2.16
C ASP A 78 21.60 8.33 2.78
N GLU A 79 21.47 9.48 2.13
CA GLU A 79 20.69 10.60 2.66
C GLU A 79 19.20 10.24 2.83
N GLU A 80 18.64 9.41 1.95
CA GLU A 80 17.25 8.98 2.04
C GLU A 80 17.02 8.14 3.32
N THR A 81 17.93 7.20 3.61
CA THR A 81 17.89 6.38 4.82
C THR A 81 18.08 7.23 6.08
N LYS A 82 19.00 8.19 6.07
CA LYS A 82 19.20 9.13 7.20
C LYS A 82 17.92 9.91 7.49
N GLN A 83 17.28 10.48 6.47
CA GLN A 83 16.02 11.22 6.63
C GLN A 83 14.89 10.33 7.16
N LYS A 84 14.79 9.07 6.70
CA LYS A 84 13.82 8.11 7.26
C LYS A 84 14.05 7.86 8.74
N ILE A 85 15.28 7.62 9.17
CA ILE A 85 15.63 7.39 10.58
C ILE A 85 15.31 8.63 11.43
N LEU A 86 15.66 9.82 10.96
CA LEU A 86 15.37 11.06 11.67
C LEU A 86 13.86 11.36 11.75
N SER A 87 13.08 10.92 10.75
CA SER A 87 11.63 11.11 10.73
C SER A 87 10.88 10.32 11.81
N ILE A 88 11.50 9.25 12.36
CA ILE A 88 10.96 8.44 13.46
C ILE A 88 10.53 9.32 14.65
N LYS A 89 11.17 10.47 14.84
CA LYS A 89 10.86 11.41 15.92
C LYS A 89 9.39 11.87 15.97
N ASN A 90 8.69 11.79 14.83
CA ASN A 90 7.30 12.19 14.65
C ASN A 90 6.34 11.02 14.94
N ILE A 91 6.45 10.43 16.14
CA ILE A 91 5.55 9.34 16.56
C ILE A 91 4.14 9.88 16.78
N ILE A 92 3.16 9.13 16.28
CA ILE A 92 1.75 9.40 16.44
C ILE A 92 1.19 8.39 17.43
N VAL A 93 0.67 8.90 18.55
CA VAL A 93 0.00 8.12 19.59
C VAL A 93 -1.50 8.38 19.48
N SER A 94 -2.28 7.37 19.09
CA SER A 94 -3.73 7.52 18.97
C SER A 94 -4.47 6.18 19.09
N GLU A 95 -5.79 6.29 18.99
CA GLU A 95 -6.71 5.19 18.79
C GLU A 95 -6.95 5.03 17.29
N PHE A 96 -6.49 3.93 16.72
CA PHE A 96 -6.59 3.66 15.30
C PHE A 96 -7.64 2.59 15.02
N VAL A 97 -8.51 2.84 14.06
CA VAL A 97 -9.41 1.83 13.51
C VAL A 97 -8.78 1.25 12.25
N VAL A 98 -8.71 -0.08 12.17
CA VAL A 98 -8.24 -0.77 10.97
C VAL A 98 -9.36 -0.75 9.92
N ILE A 99 -9.20 0.07 8.89
CA ILE A 99 -10.16 0.18 7.79
C ILE A 99 -10.01 -0.99 6.81
N ALA A 100 -8.76 -1.36 6.51
CA ALA A 100 -8.44 -2.42 5.56
C ALA A 100 -7.19 -3.18 6.00
N LYS A 101 -7.15 -4.48 5.66
CA LYS A 101 -5.96 -5.34 5.82
C LYS A 101 -5.72 -6.13 4.53
N ASN A 102 -4.49 -6.05 4.02
CA ASN A 102 -4.01 -6.83 2.89
C ASN A 102 -2.62 -7.41 3.20
N GLY A 103 -2.59 -8.67 3.67
CA GLY A 103 -1.36 -9.30 4.15
C GLY A 103 -0.80 -8.55 5.37
N LEU A 104 0.39 -7.98 5.22
CA LEU A 104 1.07 -7.15 6.23
C LEU A 104 0.68 -5.68 6.16
N ASN A 105 0.02 -5.23 5.09
CA ASN A 105 -0.37 -3.84 4.91
C ASN A 105 -1.72 -3.58 5.56
N LEU A 106 -1.80 -2.50 6.33
CA LEU A 106 -3.00 -2.00 6.98
C LEU A 106 -3.27 -0.58 6.50
N LYS A 107 -4.55 -0.24 6.37
CA LYS A 107 -5.00 1.15 6.30
C LYS A 107 -5.63 1.49 7.64
N LEU A 108 -4.94 2.30 8.43
CA LEU A 108 -5.45 2.79 9.71
C LEU A 108 -6.15 4.13 9.52
N LYS A 109 -7.20 4.37 10.29
CA LYS A 109 -7.82 5.68 10.48
C LYS A 109 -7.66 6.08 11.92
N ASP A 110 -7.10 7.26 12.17
CA ASP A 110 -7.02 7.82 13.52
C ASP A 110 -8.40 8.33 13.94
N SER A 111 -8.90 7.78 15.04
CA SER A 111 -10.24 8.04 15.55
C SER A 111 -10.41 9.48 16.04
N LYS A 112 -9.31 10.18 16.36
CA LYS A 112 -9.35 11.55 16.91
C LYS A 112 -9.44 12.61 15.82
N ASN A 113 -8.70 12.46 14.72
CA ASN A 113 -8.60 13.47 13.66
C ASN A 113 -9.11 13.00 12.29
N GLY A 114 -9.43 11.71 12.12
CA GLY A 114 -9.91 11.13 10.87
C GLY A 114 -8.83 10.90 9.81
N ASN A 115 -7.55 11.16 10.11
CA ASN A 115 -6.46 10.96 9.17
C ASN A 115 -6.20 9.47 8.91
N TYR A 116 -5.76 9.14 7.69
CA TYR A 116 -5.43 7.78 7.30
C TYR A 116 -3.92 7.55 7.21
N TYR A 117 -3.49 6.38 7.66
CA TYR A 117 -2.09 5.99 7.69
C TYR A 117 -1.90 4.61 7.04
N PRO A 118 -1.08 4.50 5.97
CA PRO A 118 -0.66 3.20 5.44
C PRO A 118 0.38 2.60 6.37
N VAL A 119 0.04 1.54 7.09
CA VAL A 119 0.90 0.90 8.09
C VAL A 119 1.33 -0.48 7.62
N VAL A 120 2.61 -0.81 7.77
CA VAL A 120 3.13 -2.16 7.47
C VAL A 120 3.50 -2.88 8.76
N GLN A 121 2.92 -4.05 8.96
CA GLN A 121 3.23 -4.93 10.07
C GLN A 121 4.54 -5.69 9.83
N ILE A 122 5.32 -5.92 10.89
CA ILE A 122 6.52 -6.76 10.84
C ILE A 122 6.12 -8.23 10.60
N SER A 123 5.02 -8.65 11.21
CA SER A 123 4.48 -10.00 11.08
C SER A 123 2.95 -9.97 10.98
N ASN A 124 2.39 -10.99 10.35
CA ASN A 124 0.94 -11.09 10.17
C ASN A 124 0.30 -11.49 11.51
N ASN A 125 -0.29 -10.54 12.22
CA ASN A 125 -1.07 -10.84 13.42
C ASN A 125 -2.52 -11.18 13.05
N PRO A 126 -3.01 -12.41 13.25
CA PRO A 126 -4.37 -12.81 12.88
C PRO A 126 -5.47 -12.11 13.70
N GLN A 127 -5.14 -11.56 14.87
CA GLN A 127 -6.04 -10.77 15.70
C GLN A 127 -6.25 -9.35 15.14
N ILE A 128 -5.35 -8.86 14.29
CA ILE A 128 -5.56 -7.57 13.63
C ILE A 128 -6.33 -7.85 12.34
N GLN A 129 -7.58 -7.41 12.27
CA GLN A 129 -8.46 -7.51 11.11
C GLN A 129 -9.09 -6.15 10.82
N ALA A 130 -9.79 -6.03 9.69
CA ALA A 130 -10.66 -4.88 9.49
C ALA A 130 -11.63 -4.79 10.68
N ASN A 131 -11.89 -3.58 11.15
CA ASN A 131 -12.66 -3.28 12.35
C ASN A 131 -11.97 -3.52 13.71
N THR A 132 -10.70 -3.92 13.74
CA THR A 132 -9.93 -3.91 14.98
C THR A 132 -9.62 -2.47 15.39
N MET A 133 -9.89 -2.10 16.64
CA MET A 133 -9.38 -0.88 17.24
C MET A 133 -8.00 -1.17 17.86
N ILE A 134 -7.05 -0.31 17.59
CA ILE A 134 -5.67 -0.40 18.04
C ILE A 134 -5.36 0.88 18.81
N LEU A 135 -5.19 0.77 20.12
CA LEU A 135 -4.54 1.82 20.90
C LEU A 135 -3.03 1.56 20.84
N GLY A 136 -2.28 2.48 20.23
CA GLY A 136 -0.86 2.25 20.03
C GLY A 136 -0.13 3.45 19.44
N ARG A 137 1.09 3.16 18.99
CA ARG A 137 2.01 4.15 18.45
C ARG A 137 2.43 3.75 17.05
N ILE A 138 2.41 4.71 16.12
CA ILE A 138 2.97 4.53 14.79
C ILE A 138 4.02 5.61 14.51
N PHE A 139 5.05 5.26 13.75
CA PHE A 139 6.07 6.21 13.32
C PHE A 139 6.27 6.13 11.80
N PRO A 140 6.64 7.24 11.15
CA PRO A 140 6.84 7.27 9.71
C PRO A 140 8.13 6.55 9.30
N TRP A 141 8.10 5.93 8.13
CA TRP A 141 9.21 5.26 7.48
C TRP A 141 9.12 5.44 5.96
N GLY A 142 9.49 6.62 5.48
CA GLY A 142 9.25 7.04 4.09
C GLY A 142 7.76 7.26 3.86
N ASN A 143 7.17 6.55 2.89
CA ASN A 143 5.75 6.68 2.52
C ASN A 143 4.81 5.76 3.30
N ILE A 144 5.35 4.99 4.25
CA ILE A 144 4.59 4.07 5.09
C ILE A 144 4.83 4.40 6.56
N TYR A 145 4.00 3.83 7.43
CA TYR A 145 4.13 3.87 8.87
C TYR A 145 4.41 2.46 9.42
N ARG A 146 5.02 2.40 10.60
CA ARG A 146 5.26 1.16 11.35
C ARG A 146 4.80 1.32 12.79
N PHE A 147 4.42 0.20 13.41
CA PHE A 147 4.07 0.19 14.83
C PHE A 147 5.31 0.27 15.72
N ALA A 148 5.17 0.94 16.87
CA ALA A 148 6.14 0.94 17.96
C ALA A 148 5.49 0.47 19.26
N GLY A 149 6.14 -0.45 19.98
CA GLY A 149 5.67 -0.95 21.26
C GLY A 149 4.63 -2.05 21.19
N VAL A 150 4.15 -2.41 22.38
CA VAL A 150 2.94 -3.20 22.55
C VAL A 150 1.72 -2.32 22.24
N MET A 151 0.74 -2.93 21.59
CA MET A 151 -0.52 -2.29 21.25
C MET A 151 -1.63 -2.94 22.05
N ALA A 152 -2.59 -2.16 22.54
CA ALA A 152 -3.83 -2.72 23.05
C ALA A 152 -4.80 -2.92 21.88
N LEU A 153 -5.31 -4.14 21.74
CA LEU A 153 -6.28 -4.49 20.72
C LEU A 153 -7.66 -4.59 21.34
N ALA A 154 -8.62 -3.85 20.80
CA ALA A 154 -10.02 -4.00 21.15
C ALA A 154 -10.82 -4.44 19.92
N HIS A 155 -11.48 -5.58 20.05
CA HIS A 155 -12.43 -6.07 19.07
C HIS A 155 -13.82 -5.59 19.46
N THR A 156 -14.26 -4.48 18.89
CA THR A 156 -15.63 -4.02 19.11
C THR A 156 -16.50 -4.57 17.99
N PRO A 157 -17.48 -5.46 18.30
CA PRO A 157 -18.32 -6.07 17.28
C PRO A 157 -19.23 -5.06 16.55
N MET A 158 -19.26 -3.79 16.97
CA MET A 158 -20.18 -2.74 16.50
C MET A 158 -19.52 -1.42 16.11
N ILE A 159 -18.21 -1.34 15.83
CA ILE A 159 -17.71 -0.15 15.11
C ILE A 159 -18.22 -0.24 13.67
N LEU A 160 -19.38 0.37 13.45
CA LEU A 160 -19.96 0.60 12.13
C LEU A 160 -19.35 1.90 11.57
N ASP A 161 -18.03 1.91 11.39
CA ASP A 161 -17.39 3.03 10.70
C ASP A 161 -17.82 3.01 9.22
N PRO A 162 -18.38 4.11 8.69
CA PRO A 162 -18.81 4.19 7.29
C PRO A 162 -17.71 3.81 6.31
N ASP A 163 -16.44 4.10 6.61
CA ASP A 163 -15.32 3.79 5.74
C ASP A 163 -15.03 2.29 5.68
N ILE A 164 -15.26 1.56 6.77
CA ILE A 164 -15.14 0.09 6.78
C ILE A 164 -16.23 -0.50 5.88
N MET A 165 -17.47 -0.02 6.03
CA MET A 165 -18.59 -0.47 5.20
C MET A 165 -18.37 -0.15 3.73
N MET A 166 -17.94 1.08 3.43
CA MET A 166 -17.60 1.51 2.08
C MET A 166 -16.45 0.70 1.52
N HIS A 167 -15.38 0.47 2.27
CA HIS A 167 -14.26 -0.36 1.82
C HIS A 167 -14.71 -1.80 1.50
N HIS A 168 -15.54 -2.39 2.35
CA HIS A 168 -16.09 -3.72 2.11
C HIS A 168 -16.98 -3.75 0.86
N TYR A 169 -17.83 -2.75 0.70
CA TYR A 169 -18.67 -2.58 -0.49
C TYR A 169 -17.82 -2.46 -1.76
N GLU A 170 -16.85 -1.55 -1.78
CA GLU A 170 -15.95 -1.37 -2.93
C GLU A 170 -15.22 -2.66 -3.28
N LYS A 171 -14.64 -3.34 -2.28
CA LYS A 171 -13.92 -4.60 -2.51
C LYS A 171 -14.82 -5.67 -3.14
N LYS A 172 -16.08 -5.76 -2.68
CA LYS A 172 -17.07 -6.69 -3.22
C LYS A 172 -17.45 -6.35 -4.65
N GLU A 173 -17.74 -5.08 -4.93
CA GLU A 173 -18.14 -4.62 -6.27
C GLU A 173 -17.00 -4.70 -7.27
N ILE A 174 -15.76 -4.33 -6.89
CA ILE A 174 -14.55 -4.55 -7.69
C ILE A 174 -14.41 -6.04 -8.03
N GLY A 175 -14.51 -6.92 -7.03
CA GLY A 175 -14.42 -8.37 -7.25
C GLY A 175 -15.50 -8.92 -8.19
N ARG A 176 -16.70 -8.33 -8.15
CA ARG A 176 -17.82 -8.68 -9.04
C ARG A 176 -17.56 -8.18 -10.47
N ALA A 177 -17.11 -6.94 -10.62
CA ALA A 177 -16.74 -6.34 -11.89
C ALA A 177 -15.55 -7.05 -12.56
N GLU A 178 -14.65 -7.68 -11.81
CA GLU A 178 -13.52 -8.47 -12.34
C GLU A 178 -13.84 -9.96 -12.54
N SER A 179 -15.09 -10.38 -12.27
CA SER A 179 -15.45 -11.80 -12.30
C SER A 179 -15.77 -12.37 -13.69
N PHE A 180 -15.88 -11.51 -14.71
CA PHE A 180 -16.22 -11.94 -16.07
C PHE A 180 -15.09 -12.72 -16.73
N ILE A 181 -15.48 -13.60 -17.66
CA ILE A 181 -14.55 -14.46 -18.39
C ILE A 181 -13.89 -13.68 -19.54
N LEU A 182 -12.57 -13.80 -19.62
CA LEU A 182 -11.68 -13.30 -20.66
C LEU A 182 -11.27 -14.44 -21.60
N SER A 183 -11.08 -14.10 -22.87
CA SER A 183 -10.39 -14.91 -23.88
C SER A 183 -9.10 -14.20 -24.33
N PRO A 184 -8.08 -14.91 -24.83
CA PRO A 184 -6.88 -14.29 -25.40
C PRO A 184 -7.18 -13.33 -26.57
N SER A 185 -8.31 -13.53 -27.25
CA SER A 185 -8.80 -12.71 -28.36
C SER A 185 -9.79 -11.61 -27.95
N THR A 186 -9.90 -11.33 -26.64
CA THR A 186 -10.87 -10.34 -26.15
C THR A 186 -10.53 -8.94 -26.64
N LYS A 187 -11.54 -8.28 -27.20
CA LYS A 187 -11.49 -6.88 -27.65
C LYS A 187 -11.74 -5.93 -26.49
N LEU A 188 -11.15 -4.74 -26.55
CA LEU A 188 -11.30 -3.69 -25.54
C LEU A 188 -12.76 -3.26 -25.38
N THR A 189 -13.47 -3.05 -26.49
CA THR A 189 -14.91 -2.66 -26.47
C THR A 189 -15.77 -3.68 -25.74
N ALA A 190 -15.50 -4.98 -25.92
CA ALA A 190 -16.22 -6.06 -25.25
C ALA A 190 -16.02 -6.04 -23.73
N VAL A 191 -14.84 -5.59 -23.27
CA VAL A 191 -14.54 -5.43 -21.84
C VAL A 191 -15.18 -4.18 -21.28
N LEU A 192 -15.05 -3.04 -21.95
CA LEU A 192 -15.62 -1.76 -21.50
C LEU A 192 -17.14 -1.84 -21.34
N ASN A 193 -17.81 -2.61 -22.20
CA ASN A 193 -19.25 -2.87 -22.05
C ASN A 193 -19.60 -3.68 -20.80
N LYS A 194 -18.68 -4.50 -20.27
CA LYS A 194 -18.85 -5.24 -19.01
C LYS A 194 -18.45 -4.41 -17.79
N TYR A 195 -17.59 -3.42 -17.97
CA TYR A 195 -17.17 -2.54 -16.89
C TYR A 195 -18.34 -1.72 -16.33
N PRO A 196 -18.26 -1.39 -15.02
CA PRO A 196 -19.19 -0.46 -14.40
C PRO A 196 -19.01 0.94 -15.02
N PHE A 197 -20.08 1.72 -15.08
CA PHE A 197 -20.04 3.03 -15.73
C PHE A 197 -19.03 3.97 -15.05
N GLN A 198 -18.84 3.85 -13.74
CA GLN A 198 -17.86 4.61 -12.95
C GLN A 198 -16.43 4.46 -13.49
N TRP A 199 -16.06 3.26 -13.95
CA TRP A 199 -14.73 3.00 -14.49
C TRP A 199 -14.61 3.52 -15.91
N VAL A 200 -15.64 3.30 -16.74
CA VAL A 200 -15.70 3.82 -18.11
C VAL A 200 -15.61 5.35 -18.11
N ASP A 201 -16.32 6.02 -17.22
CA ASP A 201 -16.29 7.47 -17.07
C ASP A 201 -14.93 7.98 -16.57
N GLY A 202 -14.24 7.22 -15.71
CA GLY A 202 -12.86 7.50 -15.33
C GLY A 202 -11.89 7.44 -16.52
N ILE A 203 -12.05 6.43 -17.39
CA ILE A 203 -11.26 6.32 -18.64
C ILE A 203 -11.60 7.47 -19.60
N CYS A 204 -12.88 7.83 -19.76
CA CYS A 204 -13.28 8.98 -20.55
C CYS A 204 -12.61 10.26 -20.05
N SER A 205 -12.57 10.46 -18.72
CA SER A 205 -12.00 11.65 -18.10
C SER A 205 -10.50 11.78 -18.38
N ILE A 206 -9.73 10.68 -18.28
CA ILE A 206 -8.28 10.74 -18.56
C ILE A 206 -7.98 10.94 -20.05
N LEU A 207 -8.80 10.39 -20.93
CA LEU A 207 -8.67 10.52 -22.38
C LEU A 207 -9.29 11.80 -22.94
N SER A 208 -9.83 12.68 -22.07
CA SER A 208 -10.53 13.91 -22.45
C SER A 208 -11.71 13.67 -23.41
N ILE A 209 -12.41 12.54 -23.22
CA ILE A 209 -13.65 12.19 -23.92
C ILE A 209 -14.84 12.65 -23.07
N GLY A 210 -15.87 13.23 -23.69
CA GLY A 210 -17.08 13.64 -22.97
C GLY A 210 -17.73 12.46 -22.24
N THR A 211 -18.14 12.67 -20.99
CA THR A 211 -18.82 11.66 -20.16
C THR A 211 -20.34 11.59 -20.39
N GLY A 212 -20.87 12.32 -21.36
CA GLY A 212 -22.27 12.22 -21.77
C GLY A 212 -22.54 10.99 -22.65
N GLY A 213 -23.79 10.51 -22.68
CA GLY A 213 -24.23 9.47 -23.64
C GLY A 213 -24.25 8.03 -23.10
N ARG A 214 -24.57 7.08 -24.00
CA ARG A 214 -24.72 5.66 -23.66
C ARG A 214 -23.34 5.00 -23.50
N LYS A 215 -23.24 4.04 -22.57
CA LYS A 215 -21.99 3.32 -22.29
C LYS A 215 -21.36 2.67 -23.52
N ASN A 216 -22.19 2.11 -24.41
CA ASN A 216 -21.70 1.43 -25.61
C ASN A 216 -21.02 2.40 -26.59
N ASP A 217 -21.52 3.64 -26.69
CA ASP A 217 -20.91 4.67 -27.53
C ASP A 217 -19.57 5.10 -26.94
N LYS A 218 -19.54 5.36 -25.62
CA LYS A 218 -18.28 5.64 -24.89
C LYS A 218 -17.23 4.55 -25.08
N ALA A 219 -17.64 3.28 -25.01
CA ALA A 219 -16.73 2.15 -25.18
C ALA A 219 -16.09 2.12 -26.57
N ARG A 220 -16.83 2.48 -27.61
CA ARG A 220 -16.29 2.64 -28.98
C ARG A 220 -15.32 3.81 -29.05
N ASP A 221 -15.73 4.97 -28.57
CA ASP A 221 -14.94 6.20 -28.64
C ASP A 221 -13.62 6.06 -27.88
N ILE A 222 -13.64 5.41 -26.70
CA ILE A 222 -12.43 5.06 -25.93
C ILE A 222 -11.51 4.16 -26.77
N ALA A 223 -12.03 3.10 -27.37
CA ALA A 223 -11.22 2.14 -28.12
C ALA A 223 -10.56 2.78 -29.35
N GLU A 224 -11.30 3.64 -30.06
CA GLU A 224 -10.76 4.40 -31.20
C GLU A 224 -9.69 5.40 -30.75
N LYS A 225 -9.95 6.16 -29.68
CA LYS A 225 -9.03 7.16 -29.15
C LYS A 225 -7.71 6.54 -28.67
N ILE A 226 -7.76 5.41 -27.95
CA ILE A 226 -6.56 4.70 -27.49
C ILE A 226 -5.72 4.23 -28.67
N VAL A 227 -6.36 3.74 -29.73
CA VAL A 227 -5.64 3.26 -30.91
C VAL A 227 -4.93 4.41 -31.65
N THR A 228 -5.55 5.58 -31.73
CA THR A 228 -4.97 6.76 -32.39
C THR A 228 -3.87 7.41 -31.57
N ASP A 229 -4.07 7.57 -30.26
CA ASP A 229 -3.16 8.31 -29.39
C ASP A 229 -2.18 7.40 -28.61
N LEU A 230 -2.05 6.13 -29.02
CA LEU A 230 -1.31 5.11 -28.29
C LEU A 230 0.12 5.53 -27.91
N PRO A 231 0.95 6.14 -28.80
CA PRO A 231 2.30 6.57 -28.44
C PRO A 231 2.29 7.65 -27.35
N ALA A 232 1.37 8.61 -27.43
CA ALA A 232 1.24 9.68 -26.45
C ALA A 232 0.80 9.16 -25.08
N ILE A 233 -0.09 8.16 -25.08
CA ILE A 233 -0.53 7.48 -23.85
C ILE A 233 0.65 6.76 -23.20
N ILE A 234 1.38 5.93 -23.96
CA ILE A 234 2.53 5.17 -23.45
C ILE A 234 3.60 6.11 -22.89
N ASN A 235 3.91 7.21 -23.57
CA ASN A 235 4.91 8.17 -23.12
C ASN A 235 4.57 8.85 -21.79
N LYS A 236 3.28 9.02 -21.49
CA LYS A 236 2.80 9.59 -20.21
C LYS A 236 2.79 8.60 -19.05
N LEU A 237 2.98 7.29 -19.30
CA LEU A 237 2.96 6.29 -18.25
C LEU A 237 4.21 6.37 -17.37
N PRO A 238 4.10 6.11 -16.05
CA PRO A 238 5.24 5.90 -15.18
C PRO A 238 6.12 4.73 -15.65
N ASP A 239 7.42 4.79 -15.38
CA ASP A 239 8.38 3.76 -15.82
C ASP A 239 8.02 2.36 -15.34
N LYS A 240 7.59 2.23 -14.08
CA LYS A 240 7.10 0.95 -13.52
C LYS A 240 5.88 0.40 -14.27
N SER A 241 5.00 1.28 -14.78
CA SER A 241 3.83 0.86 -15.57
C SER A 241 4.25 0.38 -16.95
N LYS A 242 5.26 1.01 -17.57
CA LYS A 242 5.86 0.53 -18.83
C LYS A 242 6.53 -0.83 -18.65
N GLU A 243 7.26 -1.02 -17.55
CA GLU A 243 7.88 -2.30 -17.20
C GLU A 243 6.83 -3.41 -17.04
N ALA A 244 5.76 -3.15 -16.28
CA ALA A 244 4.65 -4.08 -16.13
C ALA A 244 3.98 -4.43 -17.48
N LEU A 245 3.79 -3.43 -18.35
CA LEU A 245 3.22 -3.61 -19.69
C LEU A 245 4.11 -4.50 -20.57
N LYS A 246 5.42 -4.26 -20.57
CA LYS A 246 6.41 -5.10 -21.27
C LYS A 246 6.42 -6.53 -20.74
N PHE A 247 6.37 -6.70 -19.43
CA PHE A 247 6.28 -8.02 -18.79
C PHE A 247 5.04 -8.81 -19.24
N ILE A 248 3.87 -8.17 -19.31
CA ILE A 248 2.64 -8.81 -19.78
C ILE A 248 2.75 -9.20 -21.27
N LEU A 249 3.34 -8.34 -22.12
CA LEU A 249 3.54 -8.64 -23.54
C LEU A 249 4.49 -9.81 -23.78
N GLN A 250 5.62 -9.85 -23.07
CA GLN A 250 6.59 -10.95 -23.14
C GLN A 250 5.97 -12.31 -22.76
N ASN A 251 4.92 -12.29 -21.93
CA ASN A 251 4.13 -13.47 -21.56
C ASN A 251 2.95 -13.76 -22.52
N GLY A 252 3.02 -13.28 -23.77
CA GLY A 252 1.99 -13.50 -24.78
C GLY A 252 0.74 -12.64 -24.61
N GLY A 253 0.90 -11.46 -24.01
CA GLY A 253 -0.16 -10.46 -23.84
C GLY A 253 -1.15 -10.77 -22.70
N SER A 254 -0.97 -11.86 -21.95
CA SER A 254 -1.80 -12.19 -20.79
C SER A 254 -1.02 -12.93 -19.70
N VAL A 255 -1.24 -12.55 -18.44
CA VAL A 255 -0.50 -13.13 -17.31
C VAL A 255 -1.40 -13.40 -16.11
N LYS A 256 -1.10 -14.47 -15.37
CA LYS A 256 -1.76 -14.72 -14.08
C LYS A 256 -1.45 -13.55 -13.14
N TYR A 257 -2.48 -13.05 -12.48
CA TYR A 257 -2.37 -11.88 -11.62
C TYR A 257 -1.36 -12.09 -10.47
N SER A 258 -1.19 -13.32 -10.00
CA SER A 258 -0.17 -13.68 -8.99
C SER A 258 1.27 -13.43 -9.41
N LEU A 259 1.56 -13.34 -10.72
CA LEU A 259 2.89 -13.04 -11.24
C LEU A 259 3.16 -11.52 -11.30
N LEU A 260 2.15 -10.69 -11.06
CA LEU A 260 2.27 -9.23 -11.00
C LEU A 260 2.40 -8.70 -9.56
N LYS A 261 2.70 -9.57 -8.59
CA LYS A 261 2.78 -9.24 -7.16
C LYS A 261 3.80 -8.13 -6.81
N ASP A 262 4.79 -7.92 -7.67
CA ASP A 262 5.85 -6.93 -7.47
C ASP A 262 5.41 -5.52 -7.95
N TYR A 263 4.26 -5.43 -8.61
CA TYR A 263 3.65 -4.18 -9.05
C TYR A 263 2.47 -3.83 -8.15
N ASP A 264 2.41 -2.57 -7.72
CA ASP A 264 1.25 -2.06 -6.99
C ASP A 264 0.00 -2.11 -7.89
N ASP A 265 -1.11 -2.54 -7.31
CA ASP A 265 -2.36 -2.83 -7.98
C ASP A 265 -3.59 -2.24 -7.29
N GLU A 266 -3.39 -1.32 -6.34
CA GLU A 266 -4.49 -0.65 -5.64
C GLU A 266 -5.41 0.09 -6.62
N ILE A 267 -6.71 -0.21 -6.54
CA ILE A 267 -7.77 0.45 -7.32
C ILE A 267 -8.96 0.78 -6.43
N SER A 268 -9.71 1.82 -6.81
CA SER A 268 -10.97 2.20 -6.18
C SER A 268 -12.16 1.75 -7.02
N TRP A 269 -13.36 1.79 -6.45
CA TRP A 269 -14.59 1.63 -7.23
C TRP A 269 -14.95 2.90 -8.04
N TRP A 270 -14.63 4.08 -7.50
CA TRP A 270 -15.04 5.39 -8.01
C TRP A 270 -13.92 6.09 -8.79
N TRP A 271 -13.59 5.63 -10.01
CA TRP A 271 -12.46 6.18 -10.78
C TRP A 271 -12.62 7.64 -11.19
N ASN A 272 -13.86 8.14 -11.23
CA ASN A 272 -14.16 9.55 -11.48
C ASN A 272 -13.69 10.48 -10.34
N ASN A 273 -13.78 10.02 -9.09
CA ASN A 273 -13.40 10.80 -7.91
C ASN A 273 -11.99 10.44 -7.42
N HIS A 274 -11.66 9.16 -7.47
CA HIS A 274 -10.43 8.58 -6.96
C HIS A 274 -9.78 7.73 -8.06
N PRO A 275 -9.23 8.35 -9.11
CA PRO A 275 -8.58 7.62 -10.19
C PRO A 275 -7.43 6.78 -9.64
N PRO A 276 -7.28 5.53 -10.08
CA PRO A 276 -6.25 4.64 -9.56
C PRO A 276 -4.87 5.16 -9.97
N LYS A 277 -3.95 5.19 -9.00
CA LYS A 277 -2.57 5.70 -9.16
C LYS A 277 -1.51 4.59 -9.14
N SER A 278 -1.90 3.38 -8.76
CA SER A 278 -1.03 2.22 -8.72
C SER A 278 -0.49 1.86 -10.10
N THR A 279 0.59 1.09 -10.16
CA THR A 279 1.23 0.70 -11.41
C THR A 279 0.26 0.02 -12.37
N ILE A 280 -0.48 -0.99 -11.89
CA ILE A 280 -1.48 -1.71 -12.68
C ILE A 280 -2.77 -0.89 -12.84
N GLY A 281 -3.14 -0.11 -11.81
CA GLY A 281 -4.31 0.76 -11.85
C GLY A 281 -4.22 1.83 -12.95
N SER A 282 -3.04 2.44 -13.11
CA SER A 282 -2.78 3.42 -14.18
C SER A 282 -2.94 2.80 -15.58
N LEU A 283 -2.44 1.56 -15.77
CA LEU A 283 -2.61 0.85 -17.04
C LEU A 283 -4.09 0.57 -17.36
N ARG A 284 -4.89 0.27 -16.33
CA ARG A 284 -6.34 0.06 -16.47
C ARG A 284 -7.10 1.35 -16.74
N LEU A 285 -6.70 2.44 -16.09
CA LEU A 285 -7.30 3.77 -16.30
C LEU A 285 -7.06 4.27 -17.73
N HIS A 286 -5.94 3.92 -18.35
CA HIS A 286 -5.67 4.22 -19.76
C HIS A 286 -6.25 3.17 -20.73
N GLY A 287 -7.00 2.18 -20.25
CA GLY A 287 -7.61 1.13 -21.07
C GLY A 287 -6.62 0.17 -21.75
N LEU A 288 -5.36 0.15 -21.32
CA LEU A 288 -4.30 -0.67 -21.91
C LEU A 288 -4.29 -2.10 -21.37
N VAL A 289 -4.66 -2.26 -20.10
CA VAL A 289 -4.74 -3.55 -19.42
C VAL A 289 -6.14 -3.75 -18.87
N VAL A 290 -6.66 -4.95 -19.03
CA VAL A 290 -7.93 -5.38 -18.47
C VAL A 290 -7.71 -6.52 -17.49
N VAL A 291 -8.50 -6.53 -16.42
CA VAL A 291 -8.47 -7.59 -15.40
C VAL A 291 -9.79 -8.35 -15.40
N GLY A 292 -9.69 -9.67 -15.44
CA GLY A 292 -10.83 -10.58 -15.44
C GLY A 292 -10.42 -12.01 -15.08
N LYS A 293 -11.27 -12.99 -15.34
CA LYS A 293 -10.96 -14.41 -15.14
C LYS A 293 -10.69 -15.11 -16.46
N MET A 294 -9.60 -15.86 -16.57
CA MET A 294 -9.30 -16.65 -17.77
C MET A 294 -9.14 -18.13 -17.42
N PRO A 295 -9.72 -19.06 -18.20
CA PRO A 295 -9.49 -20.48 -18.01
C PRO A 295 -8.03 -20.84 -18.31
N ARG A 296 -7.41 -21.59 -17.41
CA ARG A 296 -6.14 -22.29 -17.66
C ARG A 296 -6.28 -23.72 -17.16
N GLY A 297 -6.51 -24.65 -18.08
CA GLY A 297 -6.96 -26.00 -17.75
C GLY A 297 -8.38 -25.98 -17.20
N THR A 298 -8.61 -26.67 -16.08
CA THR A 298 -9.94 -26.80 -15.44
C THR A 298 -10.29 -25.66 -14.49
N LYS A 299 -9.34 -24.76 -14.18
CA LYS A 299 -9.53 -23.68 -13.20
C LYS A 299 -9.53 -22.30 -13.86
N LEU A 300 -10.36 -21.40 -13.33
CA LEU A 300 -10.35 -19.98 -13.67
C LEU A 300 -9.35 -19.26 -12.78
N TYR A 301 -8.48 -18.45 -13.39
CA TYR A 301 -7.52 -17.62 -12.69
C TYR A 301 -7.80 -16.15 -12.93
N LYS A 302 -7.58 -15.29 -11.93
CA LYS A 302 -7.51 -13.85 -12.14
C LYS A 302 -6.32 -13.57 -13.07
N THR A 303 -6.58 -12.84 -14.15
CA THR A 303 -5.62 -12.62 -15.24
C THR A 303 -5.67 -11.16 -15.67
N ALA A 304 -4.50 -10.56 -15.82
CA ALA A 304 -4.32 -9.30 -16.53
C ALA A 304 -4.07 -9.61 -18.01
N LEU A 305 -4.77 -8.92 -18.89
CA LEU A 305 -4.74 -9.11 -20.34
C LEU A 305 -4.58 -7.74 -21.01
N ILE A 306 -3.75 -7.68 -22.04
CA ILE A 306 -3.72 -6.57 -22.99
C ILE A 306 -4.69 -6.95 -24.13
N PRO A 307 -5.70 -6.11 -24.44
CA PRO A 307 -6.63 -6.37 -25.54
C PRO A 307 -5.89 -6.70 -26.84
N ARG A 308 -6.39 -7.68 -27.61
CA ARG A 308 -5.64 -8.27 -28.73
C ARG A 308 -5.21 -7.24 -29.76
N GLU A 309 -6.08 -6.29 -30.07
CA GLU A 309 -5.87 -5.20 -31.02
C GLU A 309 -4.78 -4.21 -30.60
N LEU A 310 -4.44 -4.15 -29.30
CA LEU A 310 -3.41 -3.27 -28.76
C LEU A 310 -2.04 -3.98 -28.67
N GLN A 311 -2.00 -5.30 -28.57
CA GLN A 311 -0.76 -6.04 -28.31
C GLN A 311 0.35 -5.75 -29.32
N GLU A 312 0.06 -5.89 -30.62
CA GLU A 312 1.03 -5.69 -31.69
C GLU A 312 1.49 -4.22 -31.78
N LYS A 313 0.56 -3.28 -31.58
CA LYS A 313 0.85 -1.84 -31.64
C LYS A 313 1.71 -1.38 -30.45
N ILE A 314 1.39 -1.84 -29.24
CA ILE A 314 2.18 -1.53 -28.03
C ILE A 314 3.58 -2.14 -28.15
N MET A 315 3.67 -3.38 -28.64
CA MET A 315 4.97 -4.06 -28.80
C MET A 315 5.89 -3.32 -29.77
N ALA A 316 5.34 -2.78 -30.87
CA ALA A 316 6.11 -1.95 -31.80
C ALA A 316 6.67 -0.70 -31.11
N ILE A 317 5.86 -0.01 -30.30
CA ILE A 317 6.27 1.23 -29.63
C ILE A 317 7.35 0.95 -28.56
N ILE A 318 7.14 -0.04 -27.70
CA ILE A 318 8.06 -0.35 -26.58
C ILE A 318 9.43 -0.87 -27.05
N ASN A 319 9.53 -1.45 -28.24
CA ASN A 319 10.80 -1.94 -28.78
C ASN A 319 11.60 -0.86 -29.55
N HIS A 320 11.00 0.32 -29.78
CA HIS A 320 11.65 1.45 -30.45
C HIS A 320 12.12 2.55 -29.48
N ASP A 321 11.78 2.43 -28.18
CA ASP A 321 12.34 3.19 -27.06
C ASP A 321 13.51 2.43 -26.41
#